data_AF-A0A6B0RWQ3-F1
#
_entry.id   AF-A0A6B0RWQ3-F1
#
_cell.length_a   1.000
_cell.length_b   1.000
_cell.length_c   1.000
_cell.angle_alpha   90.00
_cell.angle_beta   90.00
_cell.angle_gamma   90.00
#
_symmetry.space_group_name_H-M   'P 1'
#
loop_
_entity.id
_entity.type
_entity.pdbx_description
1 polymer ?
#
loop_
_entity_poly.entity_id
_entity_poly.type
_entity_poly.pdbx_seq_one_letter_code
_entity_poly.pdbx_strand_id
1 'polypeptide(L)'
;MYMVDYGSNVTLECDFDTGGPVELGILKASLQKVENDTVLLSERTTLLEEQLPLGKALFLIPRIQLKDAGQYRCLIIYGIAWDYKYLTLKVKASYKKINTRHLKVPGTDEVELTCQAEGYPLAEVSWPNISIPTNTSHTKTSEGLYQVTSVLRLKPHPGRNFSCVFWNANVKELTSATIVQGPLEDPKIPSSSLLHVFILSLIVAPIFIATVVALRKRLCQKLYSGEGI
;
A
#
# COMPACT_ATOMS: atom_id res chain seq x y z
N MET A 1 -4.92 26.30 -10.48
CA MET A 1 -4.31 24.94 -10.45
C MET A 1 -4.65 24.31 -9.10
N TYR A 2 -5.06 23.05 -9.10
CA TYR A 2 -5.43 22.28 -7.91
C TYR A 2 -4.47 21.11 -7.73
N MET A 3 -3.95 20.92 -6.52
CA MET A 3 -3.19 19.72 -6.14
C MET A 3 -3.98 19.01 -5.05
N VAL A 4 -4.40 17.79 -5.32
CA VAL A 4 -5.38 17.07 -4.49
C VAL A 4 -4.86 15.71 -4.08
N ASP A 5 -5.15 15.30 -2.85
CA ASP A 5 -4.79 13.99 -2.34
C ASP A 5 -5.69 12.89 -2.94
N TYR A 6 -5.07 11.81 -3.39
CA TYR A 6 -5.74 10.61 -3.88
C TYR A 6 -6.75 10.09 -2.84
N GLY A 7 -7.96 9.75 -3.29
CA GLY A 7 -9.06 9.30 -2.45
C GLY A 7 -9.84 10.41 -1.73
N SER A 8 -9.37 11.66 -1.75
CA SER A 8 -10.10 12.81 -1.18
C SER A 8 -11.11 13.41 -2.15
N ASN A 9 -11.91 14.37 -1.70
CA ASN A 9 -12.83 15.11 -2.56
C ASN A 9 -12.23 16.48 -2.93
N VAL A 10 -12.59 17.01 -4.09
CA VAL A 10 -12.23 18.38 -4.51
C VAL A 10 -13.43 19.10 -5.08
N THR A 11 -13.50 20.41 -4.83
CA THR A 11 -14.43 21.31 -5.49
C THR A 11 -13.65 22.23 -6.42
N LEU A 12 -13.93 22.15 -7.71
CA LEU A 12 -13.35 23.02 -8.74
C LEU A 12 -14.25 24.23 -8.92
N GLU A 13 -13.66 25.43 -8.91
CA GLU A 13 -14.40 26.70 -8.87
C GLU A 13 -14.14 27.53 -10.13
N CYS A 14 -15.21 28.13 -10.64
CA CYS A 14 -15.17 29.11 -11.70
C CYS A 14 -16.10 30.27 -11.36
N ASP A 15 -15.51 31.46 -11.25
CA ASP A 15 -16.28 32.70 -11.15
C ASP A 15 -16.69 33.20 -12.53
N PHE A 16 -17.93 33.67 -12.63
CA PHE A 16 -18.51 34.33 -13.80
C PHE A 16 -19.26 35.60 -13.39
N ASP A 17 -19.39 36.54 -14.32
CA ASP A 17 -20.08 37.82 -14.11
C ASP A 17 -21.14 38.01 -15.19
N THR A 18 -22.37 38.29 -14.76
CA THR A 18 -23.53 38.57 -15.62
C THR A 18 -23.87 40.07 -15.71
N GLY A 19 -23.10 40.93 -15.04
CA GLY A 19 -23.33 42.39 -14.99
C GLY A 19 -24.53 42.79 -14.12
N GLY A 20 -25.05 41.88 -13.30
CA GLY A 20 -26.27 42.05 -12.49
C GLY A 20 -26.71 40.73 -11.84
N PRO A 21 -27.91 40.68 -11.23
CA PRO A 21 -28.46 39.44 -10.67
C PRO A 21 -28.53 38.31 -11.69
N VAL A 22 -28.16 37.10 -11.26
CA VAL A 22 -28.06 35.92 -12.13
C VAL A 22 -29.46 35.33 -12.40
N GLU A 23 -29.85 35.24 -13.67
CA GLU A 23 -31.06 34.54 -14.10
C GLU A 23 -30.77 33.06 -14.40
N LEU A 24 -31.16 32.17 -13.48
CA LEU A 24 -30.84 30.74 -13.58
C LEU A 24 -31.50 30.02 -14.77
N GLY A 25 -32.65 30.50 -15.26
CA GLY A 25 -33.38 29.87 -16.36
C GLY A 25 -32.63 29.84 -17.70
N ILE A 26 -31.66 30.75 -17.86
CA ILE A 26 -30.83 30.88 -19.07
C ILE A 26 -29.35 30.54 -18.82
N LEU A 27 -29.00 30.14 -17.59
CA LEU A 27 -27.65 29.79 -17.19
C LEU A 27 -27.42 28.28 -17.34
N LYS A 28 -26.32 27.91 -17.97
CA LYS A 28 -25.81 26.52 -17.98
C LYS A 28 -24.34 26.52 -17.63
N ALA A 29 -24.00 25.81 -16.57
CA ALA A 29 -22.61 25.59 -16.16
C ALA A 29 -22.25 24.12 -16.36
N SER A 30 -21.09 23.85 -16.96
CA SER A 30 -20.60 22.48 -17.17
C SER A 30 -19.09 22.40 -16.99
N LEU A 31 -18.64 21.27 -16.46
CA LEU A 31 -17.22 20.95 -16.38
C LEU A 31 -16.89 19.85 -17.39
N GLN A 32 -15.95 20.15 -18.26
CA GLN A 32 -15.53 19.27 -19.34
C GLN A 32 -14.07 18.88 -19.12
N LYS A 33 -13.73 17.59 -19.23
CA LYS A 33 -12.35 17.14 -19.16
C LYS A 33 -11.73 17.22 -20.56
N VAL A 34 -10.49 17.70 -20.64
CA VAL A 34 -9.72 17.81 -21.88
C VAL A 34 -8.81 16.59 -21.98
N GLU A 35 -9.03 15.75 -23.00
CA GLU A 35 -8.24 14.54 -23.27
C GLU A 35 -7.86 14.49 -24.76
N ASN A 36 -6.56 14.46 -25.09
CA ASN A 36 -6.05 14.37 -26.46
C ASN A 36 -6.73 15.35 -27.44
N ASP A 37 -6.82 16.62 -27.05
CA ASP A 37 -7.51 17.70 -27.78
C ASP A 37 -9.02 17.55 -27.96
N THR A 38 -9.62 16.49 -27.41
CA THR A 38 -11.07 16.31 -27.29
C THR A 38 -11.57 16.83 -25.95
N VAL A 39 -12.78 17.38 -25.93
CA VAL A 39 -13.40 17.96 -24.74
C VAL A 39 -14.68 17.18 -24.43
N LEU A 40 -14.65 16.42 -23.33
CA LEU A 40 -15.71 15.50 -22.93
C LEU A 40 -16.38 16.00 -21.66
N LEU A 41 -17.72 15.88 -21.56
CA LEU A 41 -18.43 16.22 -20.32
C LEU A 41 -17.95 15.32 -19.18
N SER A 42 -17.67 15.89 -18.02
CA SER A 42 -17.18 15.11 -16.88
C SER A 42 -18.33 14.47 -16.10
N GLU A 43 -18.52 13.16 -16.30
CA GLU A 43 -19.56 12.35 -15.63
C GLU A 43 -19.32 12.16 -14.12
N ARG A 44 -18.12 12.49 -13.63
CA ARG A 44 -17.72 12.32 -12.23
C ARG A 44 -18.08 13.51 -11.34
N THR A 45 -18.68 14.56 -11.92
CA THR A 45 -18.90 15.84 -11.26
C THR A 45 -20.33 16.01 -10.79
N THR A 46 -20.49 16.80 -9.73
CA THR A 46 -21.80 17.32 -9.30
C THR A 46 -21.69 18.84 -9.21
N LEU A 47 -22.55 19.54 -9.94
CA LEU A 47 -22.66 20.99 -9.86
C LEU A 47 -23.42 21.38 -8.58
N LEU A 48 -22.85 22.31 -7.81
CA LEU A 48 -23.49 22.90 -6.64
C LEU A 48 -24.30 24.13 -7.09
N GLU A 49 -25.55 23.89 -7.47
CA GLU A 49 -26.44 24.92 -8.05
C GLU A 49 -26.71 26.08 -7.08
N GLU A 50 -26.62 25.85 -5.77
CA GLU A 50 -26.83 26.86 -4.74
C GLU A 50 -25.81 28.01 -4.78
N GLN A 51 -24.68 27.81 -5.46
CA GLN A 51 -23.62 28.82 -5.60
C GLN A 51 -23.77 29.67 -6.87
N LEU A 52 -24.59 29.22 -7.83
CA LEU A 52 -24.79 29.93 -9.10
C LEU A 52 -25.35 31.35 -8.93
N PRO A 53 -26.32 31.63 -8.03
CA PRO A 53 -26.80 32.98 -7.79
C PRO A 53 -25.72 33.97 -7.32
N LEU A 54 -24.60 33.44 -6.79
CA LEU A 54 -23.46 34.22 -6.30
C LEU A 54 -22.39 34.44 -7.38
N GLY A 55 -22.66 34.05 -8.64
CA GLY A 55 -21.69 34.15 -9.74
C GLY A 55 -20.62 33.05 -9.70
N LYS A 56 -20.89 31.93 -9.02
CA LYS A 56 -19.93 30.83 -8.82
C LYS A 56 -20.45 29.50 -9.32
N ALA A 57 -19.69 28.88 -10.22
CA ALA A 57 -19.91 27.49 -10.61
C ALA A 57 -18.93 26.59 -9.85
N LEU A 58 -19.43 25.81 -8.90
CA LEU A 58 -18.65 24.87 -8.11
C LEU A 58 -18.95 23.43 -8.52
N PHE A 59 -17.91 22.67 -8.90
CA PHE A 59 -18.01 21.28 -9.34
C PHE A 59 -17.32 20.36 -8.35
N LEU A 60 -18.10 19.57 -7.62
CA LEU A 60 -17.59 18.56 -6.69
C LEU A 60 -17.20 17.29 -7.44
N ILE A 61 -15.97 16.82 -7.23
CA ILE A 61 -15.50 15.50 -7.68
C ILE A 61 -15.14 14.68 -6.43
N PRO A 62 -15.89 13.61 -6.12
CA PRO A 62 -15.63 12.79 -4.94
C PRO A 62 -14.59 11.70 -5.22
N ARG A 63 -13.80 11.34 -4.20
CA ARG A 63 -12.82 10.24 -4.22
C ARG A 63 -11.90 10.28 -5.44
N ILE A 64 -11.07 11.32 -5.53
CA ILE A 64 -10.12 11.56 -6.61
C ILE A 64 -9.25 10.35 -6.91
N GLN A 65 -9.17 10.00 -8.19
CA GLN A 65 -8.32 8.94 -8.73
C GLN A 65 -7.20 9.53 -9.58
N LEU A 66 -6.14 8.77 -9.85
CA LEU A 66 -5.05 9.24 -10.74
C LEU A 66 -5.55 9.61 -12.14
N LYS A 67 -6.56 8.88 -12.66
CA LYS A 67 -7.19 9.18 -13.96
C LYS A 67 -7.98 10.49 -13.98
N ASP A 68 -8.31 11.05 -12.82
CA ASP A 68 -8.98 12.36 -12.74
C ASP A 68 -7.96 13.50 -12.95
N ALA A 69 -6.65 13.23 -12.87
CA ALA A 69 -5.63 14.23 -13.19
C ALA A 69 -5.75 14.69 -14.65
N GLY A 70 -5.52 15.98 -14.89
CA GLY A 70 -5.55 16.56 -16.23
C GLY A 70 -6.01 18.01 -16.26
N GLN A 71 -6.29 18.49 -17.47
CA GLN A 71 -6.87 19.79 -17.70
C GLN A 71 -8.39 19.65 -17.84
N TYR A 72 -9.10 20.60 -17.25
CA TYR A 72 -10.55 20.72 -17.33
C TYR A 72 -10.88 22.09 -17.91
N ARG A 73 -11.96 22.14 -18.69
CA ARG A 73 -12.58 23.35 -19.20
C ARG A 73 -13.90 23.54 -18.47
N CYS A 74 -13.98 24.64 -17.75
CA CYS A 74 -15.20 25.08 -17.10
C CYS A 74 -15.94 26.02 -18.04
N LEU A 75 -17.10 25.60 -18.53
CA LEU A 75 -17.88 26.33 -19.53
C LEU A 75 -19.13 26.90 -18.87
N ILE A 76 -19.30 28.21 -18.99
CA ILE A 76 -20.48 28.95 -18.56
C ILE A 76 -21.18 29.48 -19.80
N ILE A 77 -22.47 29.20 -19.93
CA ILE A 77 -23.34 29.72 -20.99
C ILE A 77 -24.43 30.54 -20.30
N TYR A 78 -24.62 31.78 -20.73
CA TYR A 78 -25.66 32.67 -20.23
C TYR A 78 -26.43 33.25 -21.42
N GLY A 79 -27.61 32.69 -21.69
CA GLY A 79 -28.39 32.99 -22.89
C GLY A 79 -27.63 32.58 -24.16
N ILE A 80 -27.21 33.58 -24.96
CA ILE A 80 -26.42 33.37 -26.18
C ILE A 80 -24.91 33.57 -25.99
N ALA A 81 -24.50 34.15 -24.86
CA ALA A 81 -23.11 34.39 -24.54
C ALA A 81 -22.53 33.16 -23.82
N TRP A 82 -21.23 32.93 -24.00
CA TRP A 82 -20.53 31.87 -23.30
C TRP A 82 -19.08 32.28 -23.06
N ASP A 83 -18.53 31.81 -21.95
CA ASP A 83 -17.11 31.97 -21.61
C ASP A 83 -16.61 30.71 -20.91
N TYR A 84 -15.30 30.51 -20.86
CA TYR A 84 -14.71 29.36 -20.22
C TYR A 84 -13.34 29.66 -19.60
N LYS A 85 -13.02 28.87 -18.57
CA LYS A 85 -11.69 28.88 -17.93
C LYS A 85 -11.09 27.49 -17.92
N TYR A 86 -9.78 27.41 -18.08
CA TYR A 86 -9.04 26.17 -17.91
C TYR A 86 -8.59 26.01 -16.46
N LEU A 87 -8.85 24.83 -15.91
CA LEU A 87 -8.41 24.39 -14.60
C LEU A 87 -7.47 23.20 -14.78
N THR A 88 -6.42 23.10 -13.97
CA THR A 88 -5.53 21.94 -13.97
C THR A 88 -5.66 21.23 -12.64
N LEU A 89 -6.02 19.96 -12.67
CA LEU A 89 -6.08 19.07 -11.52
C LEU A 89 -4.85 18.15 -11.53
N LYS A 90 -4.00 18.29 -10.51
CA LYS A 90 -2.90 17.37 -10.23
C LYS A 90 -3.28 16.51 -9.02
N VAL A 91 -2.90 15.24 -9.08
CA VAL A 91 -3.17 14.28 -8.00
C VAL A 91 -1.86 13.87 -7.35
N LYS A 92 -1.87 13.78 -6.03
CA LYS A 92 -0.76 13.26 -5.22
C LYS A 92 -1.24 12.17 -4.27
N ALA A 93 -0.37 11.23 -3.95
CA ALA A 93 -0.59 10.25 -2.89
C ALA A 93 0.66 10.20 -2.02
N SER A 94 0.51 10.52 -0.75
CA SER A 94 1.61 10.62 0.20
C SER A 94 2.11 9.24 0.64
N TYR A 95 3.43 9.04 0.66
CA TYR A 95 4.08 7.82 1.15
C TYR A 95 4.10 7.76 2.69
N LYS A 96 3.01 8.17 3.36
CA LYS A 96 2.89 8.22 4.83
C LYS A 96 2.74 6.83 5.47
N LYS A 97 2.11 5.89 4.76
CA LYS A 97 1.90 4.52 5.25
C LYS A 97 3.09 3.67 4.83
N ILE A 98 4.16 3.71 5.63
CA ILE A 98 5.39 2.96 5.40
C ILE A 98 5.37 1.68 6.22
N ASN A 99 5.31 0.53 5.54
CA ASN A 99 5.43 -0.79 6.14
C ASN A 99 6.92 -1.13 6.29
N THR A 100 7.33 -1.50 7.50
CA THR A 100 8.72 -1.87 7.80
C THR A 100 8.83 -3.36 8.14
N ARG A 101 9.92 -4.02 7.71
CA ARG A 101 10.25 -5.39 8.11
C ARG A 101 11.71 -5.48 8.55
N HIS A 102 11.97 -6.38 9.49
CA HIS A 102 13.30 -6.69 10.01
C HIS A 102 13.43 -8.21 10.09
N LEU A 103 14.33 -8.78 9.28
CA LEU A 103 14.50 -10.23 9.15
C LEU A 103 15.98 -10.61 9.32
N LYS A 104 16.26 -11.71 10.02
CA LYS A 104 17.60 -12.31 10.01
C LYS A 104 17.83 -13.01 8.68
N VAL A 105 18.99 -12.81 8.09
CA VAL A 105 19.37 -13.53 6.88
C VAL A 105 19.84 -14.94 7.26
N PRO A 106 19.21 -16.02 6.73
CA PRO A 106 19.61 -17.38 7.05
C PRO A 106 21.05 -17.66 6.64
N GLY A 107 21.82 -18.28 7.54
CA GLY A 107 23.22 -18.65 7.27
C GLY A 107 24.23 -17.50 7.32
N THR A 108 23.81 -16.29 7.69
CA THR A 108 24.72 -15.14 7.90
C THR A 108 24.43 -14.42 9.22
N ASP A 109 25.36 -13.55 9.62
CA ASP A 109 25.20 -12.63 10.76
C ASP A 109 24.57 -11.30 10.35
N GLU A 110 23.91 -11.24 9.18
CA GLU A 110 23.30 -10.02 8.66
C GLU A 110 21.80 -9.97 8.94
N VAL A 111 21.28 -8.75 8.96
CA VAL A 111 19.85 -8.46 8.99
C VAL A 111 19.45 -7.76 7.70
N GLU A 112 18.24 -8.06 7.25
CA GLU A 112 17.56 -7.39 6.16
C GLU A 112 16.49 -6.46 6.73
N LEU A 113 16.61 -5.18 6.40
CA LEU A 113 15.68 -4.12 6.73
C LEU A 113 14.95 -3.71 5.46
N THR A 114 13.62 -3.74 5.51
CA THR A 114 12.79 -3.41 4.34
C THR A 114 11.82 -2.32 4.69
N CYS A 115 11.74 -1.29 3.85
CA CYS A 115 10.67 -0.30 3.87
C CYS A 115 9.87 -0.36 2.58
N GLN A 116 8.56 -0.38 2.71
CA GLN A 116 7.64 -0.42 1.58
C GLN A 116 6.51 0.57 1.78
N ALA A 117 6.25 1.40 0.78
CA ALA A 117 5.16 2.36 0.81
C ALA A 117 4.56 2.56 -0.57
N GLU A 118 3.28 2.92 -0.61
CA GLU A 118 2.57 3.29 -1.82
C GLU A 118 2.34 4.80 -1.87
N GLY A 119 2.51 5.40 -3.04
CA GLY A 119 2.33 6.82 -3.24
C GLY A 119 2.43 7.24 -4.70
N TYR A 120 2.31 8.54 -4.94
CA TYR A 120 2.35 9.12 -6.29
C TYR A 120 2.67 10.63 -6.21
N PRO A 121 3.52 11.20 -7.08
CA PRO A 121 4.38 10.53 -8.08
C PRO A 121 5.47 9.63 -7.46
N LEU A 122 6.34 9.03 -8.27
CA LEU A 122 7.42 8.16 -7.80
C LEU A 122 8.34 8.89 -6.80
N ALA A 123 8.64 8.23 -5.68
CA ALA A 123 9.57 8.74 -4.67
C ALA A 123 10.93 8.02 -4.74
N GLU A 124 11.97 8.75 -4.37
CA GLU A 124 13.30 8.20 -4.07
C GLU A 124 13.36 7.75 -2.62
N VAL A 125 14.15 6.72 -2.32
CA VAL A 125 14.33 6.24 -0.95
C VAL A 125 15.79 6.33 -0.55
N SER A 126 16.05 6.91 0.62
CA SER A 126 17.38 7.00 1.22
C SER A 126 17.39 6.44 2.63
N TRP A 127 18.56 5.97 3.05
CA TRP A 127 18.80 5.48 4.41
C TRP A 127 19.87 6.38 5.05
N PRO A 128 19.49 7.36 5.88
CA PRO A 128 20.43 8.33 6.44
C PRO A 128 21.53 7.67 7.27
N ASN A 129 22.75 8.19 7.19
CA ASN A 129 23.92 7.71 7.91
C ASN A 129 24.33 6.26 7.58
N ILE A 130 23.95 5.75 6.40
CA ILE A 130 24.33 4.44 5.88
C ILE A 130 25.15 4.64 4.61
N SER A 131 26.35 4.05 4.57
CA SER A 131 27.27 4.09 3.42
C SER A 131 27.20 2.84 2.53
N ILE A 132 26.38 1.85 2.91
CA ILE A 132 26.21 0.58 2.20
C ILE A 132 25.18 0.78 1.09
N PRO A 133 25.39 0.22 -0.12
CA PRO A 133 24.40 0.27 -1.19
C PRO A 133 23.06 -0.36 -0.77
N THR A 134 21.98 0.32 -1.09
CA THR A 134 20.60 -0.14 -0.84
C THR A 134 19.96 -0.58 -2.14
N ASN A 135 19.13 -1.61 -2.11
CA ASN A 135 18.36 -2.04 -3.28
C ASN A 135 16.95 -1.44 -3.20
N THR A 136 16.67 -0.47 -4.08
CA THR A 136 15.34 0.16 -4.17
C THR A 136 14.71 -0.20 -5.50
N SER A 137 13.52 -0.79 -5.45
CA SER A 137 12.70 -1.16 -6.60
C SER A 137 11.31 -0.57 -6.49
N HIS A 138 10.60 -0.51 -7.61
CA HIS A 138 9.21 -0.06 -7.62
C HIS A 138 8.38 -0.81 -8.65
N THR A 139 7.10 -0.95 -8.35
CA THR A 139 6.06 -1.45 -9.26
C THR A 139 4.89 -0.47 -9.27
N LYS A 140 3.95 -0.66 -10.21
CA LYS A 140 2.69 0.08 -10.20
C LYS A 140 1.56 -0.80 -9.70
N THR A 141 0.68 -0.25 -8.86
CA THR A 141 -0.56 -0.91 -8.46
C THR A 141 -1.60 -0.88 -9.58
N SER A 142 -2.72 -1.58 -9.42
CA SER A 142 -3.86 -1.53 -10.35
C SER A 142 -4.43 -0.12 -10.53
N GLU A 143 -4.31 0.72 -9.51
CA GLU A 143 -4.79 2.11 -9.48
C GLU A 143 -3.76 3.08 -10.08
N GLY A 144 -2.56 2.58 -10.42
CA GLY A 144 -1.45 3.34 -11.00
C GLY A 144 -0.53 4.03 -9.98
N LEU A 145 -0.73 3.79 -8.68
CA LEU A 145 0.19 4.26 -7.63
C LEU A 145 1.53 3.53 -7.75
N TYR A 146 2.60 4.17 -7.28
CA TYR A 146 3.91 3.53 -7.17
C TYR A 146 4.01 2.83 -5.83
N GLN A 147 4.24 1.51 -5.87
CA GLN A 147 4.63 0.73 -4.71
C GLN A 147 6.16 0.64 -4.69
N VAL A 148 6.78 1.41 -3.81
CA VAL A 148 8.23 1.53 -3.72
C VAL A 148 8.72 0.69 -2.55
N THR A 149 9.71 -0.18 -2.80
CA THR A 149 10.30 -1.07 -1.80
C THR A 149 11.81 -0.84 -1.76
N SER A 150 12.35 -0.50 -0.59
CA SER A 150 13.79 -0.34 -0.37
C SER A 150 14.27 -1.34 0.66
N VAL A 151 15.35 -2.04 0.32
CA VAL A 151 15.95 -3.12 1.11
C VAL A 151 17.39 -2.76 1.44
N LEU A 152 17.72 -2.85 2.72
CA LEU A 152 19.04 -2.61 3.27
C LEU A 152 19.52 -3.88 4.01
N ARG A 153 20.65 -4.43 3.59
CA ARG A 153 21.30 -5.60 4.24
C ARG A 153 22.59 -5.15 4.91
N LEU A 154 22.74 -5.48 6.19
CA LEU A 154 23.90 -5.09 7.00
C LEU A 154 24.06 -5.97 8.23
N LYS A 155 25.25 -5.97 8.82
CA LYS A 155 25.46 -6.58 10.14
C LYS A 155 24.78 -5.72 11.23
N PRO A 156 24.01 -6.32 12.15
CA PRO A 156 23.27 -5.58 13.16
C PRO A 156 24.22 -4.81 14.07
N HIS A 157 23.84 -3.57 14.40
CA HIS A 157 24.57 -2.72 15.33
C HIS A 157 23.71 -2.53 16.59
N PRO A 158 24.07 -3.15 17.73
CA PRO A 158 23.24 -3.13 18.94
C PRO A 158 22.84 -1.71 19.34
N GLY A 159 21.55 -1.49 19.60
CA GLY A 159 21.01 -0.21 20.06
C GLY A 159 20.93 0.88 18.98
N ARG A 160 21.24 0.57 17.71
CA ARG A 160 21.11 1.53 16.60
C ARG A 160 19.77 1.38 15.89
N ASN A 161 19.03 2.48 15.83
CA ASN A 161 17.82 2.57 15.01
C ASN A 161 18.20 2.89 13.56
N PHE A 162 17.45 2.30 12.63
CA PHE A 162 17.57 2.59 11.21
C PHE A 162 16.35 3.38 10.77
N SER A 163 16.50 4.23 9.76
CA SER A 163 15.36 4.94 9.19
C SER A 163 15.47 4.96 7.68
N CYS A 164 14.35 4.76 7.03
CA CYS A 164 14.21 4.95 5.60
C CYS A 164 13.41 6.23 5.36
N VAL A 165 13.82 7.00 4.36
CA VAL A 165 13.25 8.30 4.03
C VAL A 165 12.80 8.27 2.58
N PHE A 166 11.51 8.45 2.36
CA PHE A 166 10.89 8.60 1.05
C PHE A 166 10.84 10.09 0.70
N TRP A 167 11.44 10.45 -0.42
CA TRP A 167 11.45 11.80 -0.96
C TRP A 167 10.67 11.86 -2.26
N ASN A 168 9.54 12.57 -2.25
CA ASN A 168 8.75 12.83 -3.44
C ASN A 168 9.05 14.25 -3.94
N ALA A 169 10.02 14.35 -4.87
CA ALA A 169 10.51 15.63 -5.39
C ALA A 169 9.42 16.47 -6.08
N ASN A 170 8.44 15.83 -6.74
CA ASN A 170 7.40 16.52 -7.50
C ASN A 170 6.43 17.31 -6.61
N VAL A 171 6.20 16.85 -5.39
CA VAL A 171 5.31 17.50 -4.41
C VAL A 171 6.07 18.05 -3.19
N LYS A 172 7.41 17.93 -3.20
CA LYS A 172 8.32 18.36 -2.14
C LYS A 172 7.93 17.80 -0.76
N GLU A 173 7.59 16.52 -0.73
CA GLU A 173 7.17 15.83 0.50
C GLU A 173 8.22 14.80 0.92
N LEU A 174 8.55 14.82 2.21
CA LEU A 174 9.42 13.85 2.88
C LEU A 174 8.60 13.07 3.90
N THR A 175 8.65 11.75 3.80
CA THR A 175 8.10 10.84 4.82
C THR A 175 9.17 9.85 5.25
N SER A 176 9.10 9.38 6.49
CA SER A 176 10.11 8.47 7.02
C SER A 176 9.52 7.49 8.01
N ALA A 177 10.12 6.31 8.11
CA ALA A 177 9.82 5.34 9.15
C ALA A 177 11.11 4.88 9.83
N THR A 178 11.03 4.70 11.14
CA THR A 178 12.14 4.22 11.96
C THR A 178 11.92 2.74 12.28
N ILE A 179 12.94 1.94 12.00
CA ILE A 179 12.99 0.52 12.36
C ILE A 179 13.81 0.40 13.64
N VAL A 180 13.11 0.11 14.73
CA VAL A 180 13.73 -0.21 16.01
C VAL A 180 14.12 -1.68 15.96
N GLN A 181 15.40 -1.99 16.21
CA GLN A 181 15.84 -3.36 16.36
C GLN A 181 15.25 -3.95 17.65
N GLY A 182 14.07 -4.55 17.55
CA GLY A 182 13.50 -5.37 18.60
C GLY A 182 14.21 -6.72 18.71
N PRO A 183 13.95 -7.52 19.77
CA PRO A 183 14.37 -8.91 19.80
C PRO A 183 13.85 -9.62 18.54
N LEU A 184 14.73 -10.39 17.91
CA LEU A 184 14.48 -11.10 16.65
C LEU A 184 13.13 -11.82 16.71
N GLU A 185 12.17 -11.49 15.82
CA GLU A 185 11.04 -12.40 15.62
C GLU A 185 11.61 -13.65 14.97
N ASP A 186 11.75 -14.71 15.76
CA ASP A 186 12.12 -16.02 15.25
C ASP A 186 11.14 -16.43 14.15
N PRO A 187 11.60 -17.14 13.10
CA PRO A 187 10.70 -17.71 12.11
C PRO A 187 9.62 -18.50 12.84
N LYS A 188 8.34 -18.16 12.63
CA LYS A 188 7.22 -19.00 13.07
C LYS A 188 7.33 -20.33 12.34
N ILE A 189 8.07 -21.27 12.92
CA ILE A 189 8.05 -22.67 12.52
C ILE A 189 6.60 -23.11 12.73
N PRO A 190 5.89 -23.58 11.70
CA PRO A 190 4.53 -24.06 11.86
C PRO A 190 4.52 -25.20 12.88
N SER A 191 3.80 -25.01 13.97
CA SER A 191 3.69 -25.94 15.11
C SER A 191 3.10 -27.31 14.74
N SER A 192 2.73 -27.55 13.47
CA SER A 192 2.23 -28.83 12.99
C SER A 192 3.31 -29.92 12.92
N SER A 193 4.59 -29.56 12.75
CA SER A 193 5.67 -30.56 12.62
C SER A 193 5.95 -31.31 13.92
N LEU A 194 5.90 -30.63 15.06
CA LEU A 194 6.11 -31.25 16.38
C LEU A 194 4.97 -32.21 16.74
N LEU A 195 3.72 -31.86 16.40
CA LEU A 195 2.56 -32.74 16.62
C LEU A 195 2.70 -34.07 15.88
N HIS A 196 3.17 -34.07 14.63
CA HIS A 196 3.38 -35.30 13.88
C HIS A 196 4.47 -36.19 14.50
N VAL A 197 5.55 -35.60 15.03
CA VAL A 197 6.63 -36.35 15.71
C VAL A 197 6.11 -36.96 17.03
N PHE A 198 5.35 -36.20 17.82
CA PHE A 198 4.74 -36.72 19.06
C PHE A 198 3.76 -37.87 18.79
N ILE A 199 2.89 -37.73 17.78
CA ILE A 199 1.93 -38.77 17.40
C ILE A 199 2.65 -40.03 16.93
N LEU A 200 3.69 -39.91 16.09
CA LEU A 200 4.45 -41.06 15.61
C LEU A 200 5.16 -41.77 16.78
N SER A 201 5.69 -41.01 17.74
CA SER A 201 6.36 -41.58 18.92
C SER A 201 5.40 -42.34 19.84
N LEU A 202 4.18 -41.83 20.04
CA LEU A 202 3.12 -42.45 20.84
C LEU A 202 2.59 -43.75 20.23
N ILE A 203 2.69 -43.93 18.91
CA ILE A 203 2.27 -45.17 18.23
C ILE A 203 3.40 -46.21 18.24
N VAL A 204 4.64 -45.80 17.95
CA VAL A 204 5.77 -46.72 17.80
C VAL A 204 6.21 -47.32 19.15
N ALA A 205 6.22 -46.53 20.23
CA ALA A 205 6.63 -46.99 21.55
C ALA A 205 5.78 -48.17 22.10
N PRO A 206 4.44 -48.12 22.12
CA PRO A 206 3.63 -49.24 22.61
C PRO A 206 3.72 -50.47 21.71
N ILE A 207 3.86 -50.30 20.39
CA ILE A 207 4.08 -51.42 19.47
C ILE A 207 5.41 -52.11 19.79
N PHE A 208 6.48 -51.34 20.01
CA PHE A 208 7.79 -51.89 20.36
C PHE A 208 7.77 -52.60 21.73
N ILE A 209 7.09 -52.03 22.72
CA ILE A 209 6.92 -52.67 24.03
C ILE A 209 6.13 -53.99 23.88
N ALA A 210 5.03 -53.97 23.12
CA ALA A 210 4.22 -55.17 22.89
C ALA A 210 4.98 -56.27 22.15
N THR A 211 5.79 -55.93 21.14
CA THR A 211 6.62 -56.91 20.41
C THR A 211 7.71 -57.49 21.31
N VAL A 212 8.37 -56.68 22.13
CA VAL A 212 9.38 -57.16 23.10
C VAL A 212 8.75 -58.07 24.16
N VAL A 213 7.56 -57.71 24.69
CA VAL A 213 6.83 -58.53 25.65
C VAL A 213 6.36 -59.84 25.01
N ALA A 214 5.86 -59.81 23.77
CA ALA A 214 5.45 -61.00 23.04
C ALA A 214 6.65 -61.91 22.71
N LEU A 215 7.79 -61.33 22.31
CA LEU A 215 9.04 -62.06 22.07
C LEU A 215 9.56 -62.70 23.37
N ARG A 216 9.56 -61.96 24.49
CA ARG A 216 9.89 -62.53 25.81
C ARG A 216 8.96 -63.67 26.20
N LYS A 217 7.63 -63.51 26.02
CA LYS A 217 6.67 -64.59 26.28
C LYS A 217 6.93 -65.82 25.40
N ARG A 218 7.19 -65.63 24.11
CA ARG A 218 7.50 -66.73 23.17
C ARG A 218 8.82 -67.43 23.51
N LEU A 219 9.85 -66.68 23.92
CA LEU A 219 11.13 -67.24 24.37
C LEU A 219 10.98 -68.02 25.68
N CYS A 220 10.23 -67.49 26.65
CA CYS A 220 9.92 -68.21 27.90
C CYS A 220 9.09 -69.49 27.64
N GLN A 221 8.13 -69.45 26.71
CA GLN A 221 7.36 -70.66 26.33
C GLN A 221 8.22 -71.70 25.62
N LYS A 222 9.17 -71.29 24.78
CA LYS A 222 10.13 -72.22 24.15
C LYS A 222 11.09 -72.85 25.16
N LEU A 223 11.50 -72.13 26.21
CA LEU A 223 12.33 -72.67 27.28
C LEU A 223 11.55 -73.67 28.16
N TYR A 224 10.27 -73.39 28.45
CA TYR A 224 9.41 -74.29 29.23
C TYR A 224 8.99 -75.57 28.48
N SER A 225 8.98 -75.54 27.14
CA SER A 225 8.65 -76.70 26.31
C SER A 225 9.87 -77.56 25.95
N GLY A 226 11.08 -77.18 26.39
CA GLY A 226 12.33 -77.93 26.20
C GLY A 226 12.77 -78.78 27.38
N GLU A 227 12.07 -78.69 28.53
CA GLU A 227 12.25 -79.56 29.71
C GLU A 227 11.06 -80.54 29.85
N GLY A 228 10.66 -81.15 28.73
CA GLY A 228 9.72 -82.25 28.68
C GLY A 228 10.29 -83.35 27.78
N ILE A 229 10.75 -84.40 28.45
CA ILE A 229 11.16 -85.74 28.00
C ILE A 229 10.69 -86.15 26.60
#